data_AF-A0A955Z089-F1
#
_entry.id   AF-A0A955Z089-F1
#
_cell.length_a   1.000
_cell.length_b   1.000
_cell.length_c   1.000
_cell.angle_alpha   90.00
_cell.angle_beta   90.00
_cell.angle_gamma   90.00
#
_symmetry.space_group_name_H-M   'P 1'
#
loop_
_entity.id
_entity.type
_entity.pdbx_description
1 polymer ?
#
loop_
_entity_poly.entity_id
_entity_poly.type
_entity_poly.pdbx_seq_one_letter_code
_entity_poly.pdbx_strand_id
1 'polypeptide(L)'
;MASPFVTAALPIVVARAFTWPKGRARRVAIAAALCGVAPDLDVVTYAFGLRETDTFGFRGFFHSLLAAALLAVLVATAAFRSLGLGSRAWRRVVALLFAAGAAHGVLDAATASDVGVALFSPFDRARHFAPFALLPSCQMGLDELLSYWGLLTIANETVYVLLPAALVVTFLKNRDTRRRVVAEGAIWLAAAVGLRFVWPDAFVARHARVIEPVGTLHAGDPRALPHADLPGGALVTRFDELSARGLFDRALEPARSDVWSSSFFPSLLGGEAGRWQDGSRRLVWRTLTGAAPPPEGEARAWLEGARVGDASALASIFALAPTEKVDLALGRLSFPATRQALLLSHNRPGKPRYWSGRCNGVAVAAAAEPEPYRVVDVITKTGARVRFHPNDVKALLAVAYYETREATWVGHWCDRVSFDPGATCSMSPAVVVLALTNRLGIAREPIVIDAVVSAAKQYYPVVAARVHIARAPYAPGDAQVSPDLAGRVHALVDVDVTMTLSSTTQGYAVADVRDPTYADGSGYRRVGVVPVVVRYTATLALDADTALVGGRWTGVPPDGPDSILVAEGGPRLLPDGALAAADQIPWALVRELAHASVDARPEPPTLDLRTDCDGRCP
;
A
#
# COMPACT_ATOMS: atom_id res chain seq x y z
N MET A 1 4.63 -10.75 -9.76
CA MET A 1 4.61 -10.69 -11.23
C MET A 1 5.68 -11.65 -11.73
N ALA A 2 5.59 -12.10 -12.97
CA ALA A 2 6.70 -12.75 -13.65
C ALA A 2 7.82 -11.71 -13.83
N SER A 3 9.06 -12.16 -13.88
CA SER A 3 10.19 -11.25 -14.02
C SER A 3 10.23 -10.65 -15.43
N PRO A 4 10.78 -9.43 -15.58
CA PRO A 4 11.10 -8.87 -16.90
C PRO A 4 12.02 -9.77 -17.73
N PHE A 5 12.80 -10.65 -17.09
CA PHE A 5 13.68 -11.58 -17.77
C PHE A 5 12.89 -12.65 -18.54
N VAL A 6 11.94 -13.34 -17.89
CA VAL A 6 11.19 -14.40 -18.56
C VAL A 6 10.22 -13.85 -19.60
N THR A 7 9.60 -12.70 -19.33
CA THR A 7 8.64 -12.06 -20.22
C THR A 7 9.32 -11.45 -21.46
N ALA A 8 10.61 -11.10 -21.38
CA ALA A 8 11.44 -10.78 -22.53
C ALA A 8 11.97 -12.04 -23.27
N ALA A 9 12.46 -13.05 -22.52
CA ALA A 9 13.15 -14.21 -23.09
C ALA A 9 12.20 -15.19 -23.79
N LEU A 10 11.01 -15.45 -23.23
CA LEU A 10 10.06 -16.41 -23.78
C LEU A 10 9.62 -16.04 -25.21
N PRO A 11 9.21 -14.79 -25.51
CA PRO A 11 8.87 -14.40 -26.88
C PRO A 11 10.04 -14.53 -27.85
N ILE A 12 11.28 -14.27 -27.42
CA ILE A 12 12.49 -14.45 -28.24
C ILE A 12 12.67 -15.93 -28.60
N VAL A 13 12.47 -16.84 -27.65
CA VAL A 13 12.53 -18.29 -27.88
C VAL A 13 11.45 -18.71 -28.86
N VAL A 14 10.18 -18.33 -28.62
CA VAL A 14 9.04 -18.67 -29.48
C VAL A 14 9.21 -18.12 -30.90
N ALA A 15 9.78 -16.91 -31.05
CA ALA A 15 10.04 -16.32 -32.37
C ALA A 15 10.95 -17.20 -33.24
N ARG A 16 11.83 -18.02 -32.65
CA ARG A 16 12.74 -18.92 -33.39
C ARG A 16 12.06 -20.12 -34.03
N ALA A 17 10.81 -20.44 -33.63
CA ALA A 17 9.99 -21.48 -34.25
C ALA A 17 9.55 -21.11 -35.67
N PHE A 18 9.56 -19.81 -36.00
CA PHE A 18 9.09 -19.30 -37.27
C PHE A 18 10.24 -18.86 -38.17
N THR A 19 10.02 -18.99 -39.48
CA THR A 19 10.90 -18.44 -40.51
C THR A 19 10.46 -17.01 -40.84
N TRP A 20 11.38 -16.07 -40.64
CA TRP A 20 11.15 -14.64 -40.90
C TRP A 20 11.83 -14.19 -42.17
N PRO A 21 11.31 -13.14 -42.85
CA PRO A 21 12.01 -12.52 -43.98
C PRO A 21 13.44 -12.12 -43.62
N LYS A 22 14.35 -12.22 -44.60
CA LYS A 22 15.78 -11.88 -44.43
C LYS A 22 15.94 -10.50 -43.78
N GLY A 23 16.83 -10.42 -42.79
CA GLY A 23 17.12 -9.18 -42.04
C GLY A 23 16.06 -8.75 -41.01
N ARG A 24 14.93 -9.45 -40.87
CA ARG A 24 13.84 -9.04 -39.96
C ARG A 24 13.75 -9.84 -38.66
N ALA A 25 14.33 -11.04 -38.60
CA ALA A 25 14.26 -11.92 -37.42
C ALA A 25 14.66 -11.22 -36.11
N ARG A 26 15.79 -10.48 -36.11
CA ARG A 26 16.25 -9.73 -34.94
C ARG A 26 15.26 -8.66 -34.49
N ARG A 27 14.69 -7.90 -35.44
CA ARG A 27 13.71 -6.85 -35.13
C ARG A 27 12.42 -7.43 -34.56
N VAL A 28 11.95 -8.54 -35.12
CA VAL A 28 10.75 -9.25 -34.62
C VAL A 28 10.99 -9.77 -33.20
N ALA A 29 12.16 -10.36 -32.93
CA ALA A 29 12.50 -10.84 -31.59
C ALA A 29 12.55 -9.69 -30.55
N ILE A 30 13.18 -8.55 -30.88
CA ILE A 30 13.22 -7.38 -30.01
C ILE A 30 11.81 -6.83 -29.76
N ALA A 31 11.00 -6.68 -30.81
CA ALA A 31 9.62 -6.20 -30.68
C ALA A 31 8.77 -7.13 -29.81
N ALA A 32 8.94 -8.45 -29.95
CA ALA A 32 8.24 -9.43 -29.15
C ALA A 32 8.67 -9.37 -27.66
N ALA A 33 9.97 -9.22 -27.38
CA ALA A 33 10.46 -9.02 -26.03
C ALA A 33 9.89 -7.74 -25.39
N LEU A 34 9.89 -6.62 -26.14
CA LEU A 34 9.33 -5.37 -25.66
C LEU A 34 7.81 -5.46 -25.40
N CYS A 35 7.06 -6.16 -26.25
CA CYS A 35 5.63 -6.39 -26.02
C CYS A 35 5.37 -7.31 -24.81
N GLY A 36 6.29 -8.25 -24.54
CA GLY A 36 6.24 -9.07 -23.35
C GLY A 36 6.48 -8.27 -22.07
N VAL A 37 7.44 -7.34 -22.05
CA VAL A 37 7.76 -6.53 -20.86
C VAL A 37 6.81 -5.34 -20.66
N ALA A 38 6.20 -4.83 -21.73
CA ALA A 38 5.39 -3.61 -21.70
C ALA A 38 4.25 -3.57 -20.67
N PRO A 39 3.53 -4.66 -20.33
CA PRO A 39 2.44 -4.60 -19.37
C PRO A 39 2.87 -4.04 -18.00
N ASP A 40 4.03 -4.46 -17.47
CA ASP A 40 4.53 -4.01 -16.16
C ASP A 40 4.99 -2.54 -16.13
N LEU A 41 5.02 -1.85 -17.28
CA LEU A 41 5.20 -0.39 -17.28
C LEU A 41 4.05 0.32 -16.56
N ASP A 42 2.92 -0.36 -16.36
CA ASP A 42 1.81 0.11 -15.54
C ASP A 42 2.19 0.31 -14.06
N VAL A 43 3.35 -0.13 -13.58
CA VAL A 43 3.89 0.27 -12.27
C VAL A 43 3.97 1.81 -12.12
N VAL A 44 4.12 2.53 -13.24
CA VAL A 44 4.10 4.00 -13.25
C VAL A 44 2.75 4.58 -12.80
N THR A 45 1.68 3.78 -12.87
CA THR A 45 0.31 4.20 -12.50
C THR A 45 0.19 4.52 -11.01
N TYR A 46 1.00 3.89 -10.15
CA TYR A 46 1.12 4.26 -8.74
C TYR A 46 1.57 5.72 -8.56
N ALA A 47 2.51 6.19 -9.39
CA ALA A 47 2.94 7.59 -9.36
C ALA A 47 1.84 8.57 -9.79
N PHE A 48 0.81 8.09 -10.48
CA PHE A 48 -0.38 8.85 -10.84
C PHE A 48 -1.53 8.69 -9.84
N GLY A 49 -1.32 7.97 -8.73
CA GLY A 49 -2.31 7.75 -7.68
C GLY A 49 -3.39 6.72 -8.03
N LEU A 50 -3.17 5.91 -9.07
CA LEU A 50 -4.04 4.79 -9.41
C LEU A 50 -3.74 3.61 -8.48
N ARG A 51 -4.80 2.93 -8.05
CA ARG A 51 -4.74 1.74 -7.19
C ARG A 51 -4.87 0.47 -7.98
N GLU A 52 -4.46 -0.64 -7.39
CA GLU A 52 -4.69 -1.99 -7.92
C GLU A 52 -6.16 -2.30 -8.21
N THR A 53 -7.11 -1.68 -7.52
CA THR A 53 -8.54 -1.87 -7.79
C THR A 53 -9.05 -1.05 -8.98
N ASP A 54 -8.29 -0.06 -9.45
CA ASP A 54 -8.66 0.78 -10.58
C ASP A 54 -8.42 0.04 -11.91
N THR A 55 -9.18 0.41 -12.95
CA THR A 55 -9.10 -0.24 -14.27
C THR A 55 -7.69 -0.15 -14.89
N PHE A 56 -7.02 0.98 -14.71
CA PHE A 56 -5.63 1.19 -15.16
C PHE A 56 -4.61 1.03 -14.02
N GLY A 57 -5.01 0.47 -12.88
CA GLY A 57 -4.08 0.10 -11.83
C GLY A 57 -3.12 -1.01 -12.25
N PHE A 58 -2.10 -1.23 -11.43
CA PHE A 58 -1.14 -2.33 -11.60
C PHE A 58 -1.84 -3.70 -11.81
N ARG A 59 -1.34 -4.49 -12.77
CA ARG A 59 -1.94 -5.75 -13.26
C ARG A 59 -3.33 -5.62 -13.88
N GLY A 60 -3.80 -4.39 -14.11
CA GLY A 60 -5.13 -4.04 -14.61
C GLY A 60 -5.25 -4.18 -16.11
N PHE A 61 -5.74 -3.12 -16.77
CA PHE A 61 -5.97 -3.10 -18.22
C PHE A 61 -4.75 -3.51 -19.05
N PHE A 62 -3.53 -3.10 -18.67
CA PHE A 62 -2.33 -3.36 -19.46
C PHE A 62 -1.94 -4.86 -19.53
N HIS A 63 -2.42 -5.67 -18.58
CA HIS A 63 -2.22 -7.13 -18.56
C HIS A 63 -3.38 -7.90 -19.22
N SER A 64 -4.36 -7.20 -19.78
CA SER A 64 -5.51 -7.81 -20.46
C SER A 64 -5.18 -8.33 -21.86
N LEU A 65 -5.98 -9.30 -22.33
CA LEU A 65 -5.89 -9.79 -23.71
C LEU A 65 -6.19 -8.68 -24.74
N LEU A 66 -7.09 -7.74 -24.40
CA LEU A 66 -7.40 -6.62 -25.28
C LEU A 66 -6.21 -5.67 -25.42
N ALA A 67 -5.56 -5.29 -24.32
CA ALA A 67 -4.37 -4.44 -24.36
C ALA A 67 -3.23 -5.11 -25.13
N ALA A 68 -3.00 -6.42 -24.94
CA ALA A 68 -2.03 -7.19 -25.71
C ALA A 68 -2.33 -7.15 -27.22
N ALA A 69 -3.60 -7.28 -27.63
CA ALA A 69 -3.99 -7.22 -29.04
C ALA A 69 -3.79 -5.83 -29.65
N LEU A 70 -4.18 -4.77 -28.92
CA LEU A 70 -4.00 -3.39 -29.33
C LEU A 70 -2.52 -3.04 -29.49
N LEU A 71 -1.68 -3.39 -28.50
CA LEU A 71 -0.25 -3.17 -28.54
C LEU A 71 0.40 -3.94 -29.70
N ALA A 72 0.02 -5.19 -29.92
CA ALA A 72 0.54 -6.01 -31.01
C ALA A 72 0.26 -5.40 -32.39
N VAL A 73 -0.96 -4.94 -32.63
CA VAL A 73 -1.34 -4.28 -33.89
C VAL A 73 -0.60 -2.95 -34.04
N LEU A 74 -0.53 -2.14 -32.99
CA LEU A 74 0.17 -0.86 -32.98
C LEU A 74 1.65 -1.02 -33.35
N VAL A 75 2.36 -1.91 -32.64
CA VAL A 75 3.79 -2.17 -32.85
C VAL A 75 4.03 -2.80 -34.23
N ALA A 76 3.21 -3.76 -34.66
CA ALA A 76 3.32 -4.36 -35.99
C ALA A 76 3.12 -3.34 -37.11
N THR A 77 2.17 -2.42 -36.94
CA THR A 77 1.91 -1.35 -37.92
C THR A 77 3.06 -0.35 -37.95
N ALA A 78 3.50 0.14 -36.80
CA ALA A 78 4.56 1.13 -36.70
C ALA A 78 5.92 0.61 -37.20
N ALA A 79 6.34 -0.58 -36.75
CA ALA A 79 7.67 -1.12 -37.00
C ALA A 79 7.77 -2.06 -38.21
N PHE A 80 6.64 -2.62 -38.68
CA PHE A 80 6.63 -3.67 -39.71
C PHE A 80 5.65 -3.42 -40.87
N ARG A 81 5.14 -2.18 -41.07
CA ARG A 81 4.33 -1.80 -42.25
C ARG A 81 4.92 -2.21 -43.60
N SER A 82 6.24 -2.23 -43.71
CA SER A 82 6.96 -2.64 -44.93
C SER A 82 6.84 -4.13 -45.26
N LEU A 83 6.12 -4.92 -44.45
CA LEU A 83 5.67 -6.27 -44.81
C LEU A 83 4.38 -6.28 -45.67
N GLY A 84 3.77 -5.11 -45.87
CA GLY A 84 2.41 -4.97 -46.40
C GLY A 84 1.38 -5.22 -45.30
N LEU A 85 0.56 -4.22 -45.00
CA LEU A 85 -0.50 -4.33 -43.99
C LEU A 85 -1.46 -5.46 -44.37
N GLY A 86 -1.82 -6.28 -43.38
CA GLY A 86 -2.68 -7.43 -43.59
C GLY A 86 -2.02 -8.59 -44.34
N SER A 87 -0.76 -8.53 -44.77
CA SER A 87 -0.09 -9.67 -45.42
C SER A 87 0.07 -10.87 -44.48
N ARG A 88 0.29 -12.07 -45.02
CA ARG A 88 0.57 -13.27 -44.19
C ARG A 88 1.76 -13.05 -43.25
N ALA A 89 2.80 -12.36 -43.69
CA ALA A 89 3.96 -12.06 -42.86
C ALA A 89 3.62 -11.05 -41.75
N TRP A 90 2.85 -10.00 -42.06
CA TRP A 90 2.41 -9.02 -41.08
C TRP A 90 1.49 -9.65 -40.02
N ARG A 91 0.52 -10.48 -40.42
CA ARG A 91 -0.37 -11.20 -39.48
C ARG A 91 0.39 -12.16 -38.55
N ARG A 92 1.47 -12.80 -39.04
CA ARG A 92 2.35 -13.63 -38.19
C ARG A 92 3.10 -12.79 -37.16
N VAL A 93 3.56 -11.59 -37.52
CA VAL A 93 4.17 -10.66 -36.55
C VAL A 93 3.14 -10.27 -35.50
N VAL A 94 1.95 -9.82 -35.90
CA VAL A 94 0.87 -9.48 -34.96
C VAL A 94 0.55 -10.63 -34.02
N ALA A 95 0.39 -11.85 -34.54
CA ALA A 95 0.11 -13.02 -33.72
C ALA A 95 1.22 -13.31 -32.70
N LEU A 96 2.50 -13.17 -33.08
CA LEU A 96 3.61 -13.34 -32.15
C LEU A 96 3.63 -12.25 -31.07
N LEU A 97 3.45 -10.98 -31.45
CA LEU A 97 3.45 -9.86 -30.51
C LEU A 97 2.26 -9.96 -29.54
N PHE A 98 1.10 -10.36 -30.04
CA PHE A 98 -0.08 -10.63 -29.21
C PHE A 98 0.20 -11.77 -28.24
N ALA A 99 0.74 -12.90 -28.72
CA ALA A 99 1.10 -14.01 -27.86
C ALA A 99 2.14 -13.61 -26.79
N ALA A 100 3.07 -12.71 -27.12
CA ALA A 100 4.05 -12.18 -26.16
C ALA A 100 3.38 -11.39 -25.03
N GLY A 101 2.52 -10.41 -25.36
CA GLY A 101 1.81 -9.62 -24.36
C GLY A 101 0.77 -10.45 -23.57
N ALA A 102 0.06 -11.36 -24.23
CA ALA A 102 -0.90 -12.24 -23.57
C ALA A 102 -0.22 -13.24 -22.62
N ALA A 103 0.95 -13.77 -23.01
CA ALA A 103 1.74 -14.65 -22.15
C ALA A 103 2.17 -13.95 -20.86
N HIS A 104 2.45 -12.64 -20.89
CA HIS A 104 2.75 -11.86 -19.69
C HIS A 104 1.63 -11.96 -18.65
N GLY A 105 0.40 -11.58 -19.02
CA GLY A 105 -0.74 -11.63 -18.09
C GLY A 105 -1.05 -13.04 -17.60
N VAL A 106 -0.85 -14.06 -18.43
CA VAL A 106 -1.04 -15.48 -18.03
C VAL A 106 0.05 -15.94 -17.06
N LEU A 107 1.31 -15.56 -17.30
CA LEU A 107 2.42 -15.88 -16.41
C LEU A 107 2.25 -15.19 -15.06
N ASP A 108 1.82 -13.93 -15.04
CA ASP A 108 1.49 -13.19 -13.81
C ASP A 108 0.38 -13.88 -13.01
N ALA A 109 -0.69 -14.33 -13.68
CA ALA A 109 -1.76 -15.08 -13.04
C ALA A 109 -1.27 -16.42 -12.46
N ALA A 110 -0.20 -17.00 -13.01
CA ALA A 110 0.43 -18.23 -12.54
C ALA A 110 1.54 -18.01 -11.49
N THR A 111 1.76 -16.77 -11.03
CA THR A 111 2.67 -16.49 -9.93
C THR A 111 2.00 -16.68 -8.57
N ALA A 112 2.78 -17.05 -7.55
CA ALA A 112 2.38 -17.04 -6.15
C ALA A 112 2.27 -15.61 -5.61
N SER A 113 1.29 -14.85 -6.10
CA SER A 113 1.02 -13.47 -5.70
C SER A 113 -0.25 -13.35 -4.87
N ASP A 114 -0.30 -12.29 -4.09
CA ASP A 114 -1.47 -11.74 -3.39
C ASP A 114 -2.53 -11.10 -4.30
N VAL A 115 -2.15 -10.59 -5.48
CA VAL A 115 -3.04 -9.89 -6.42
C VAL A 115 -3.16 -10.61 -7.76
N GLY A 116 -4.40 -10.85 -8.20
CA GLY A 116 -4.69 -11.50 -9.48
C GLY A 116 -4.60 -10.54 -10.68
N VAL A 117 -4.78 -11.07 -11.90
CA VAL A 117 -4.66 -10.31 -13.15
C VAL A 117 -6.03 -10.03 -13.77
N ALA A 118 -6.27 -8.80 -14.23
CA ALA A 118 -7.52 -8.44 -14.91
C ALA A 118 -7.51 -8.83 -16.40
N LEU A 119 -7.39 -10.13 -16.70
CA LEU A 119 -7.20 -10.68 -18.05
C LEU A 119 -8.27 -10.23 -19.07
N PHE A 120 -9.50 -10.01 -18.62
CA PHE A 120 -10.65 -9.61 -19.45
C PHE A 120 -11.04 -8.13 -19.31
N SER A 121 -10.18 -7.30 -18.70
CA SER A 121 -10.39 -5.85 -18.64
C SER A 121 -10.49 -5.24 -20.05
N PRO A 122 -11.35 -4.24 -20.29
CA PRO A 122 -12.21 -3.54 -19.33
C PRO A 122 -13.62 -4.14 -19.22
N PHE A 123 -13.89 -5.29 -19.86
CA PHE A 123 -15.22 -5.91 -19.87
C PHE A 123 -15.57 -6.55 -18.53
N ASP A 124 -14.56 -7.10 -17.85
CA ASP A 124 -14.64 -7.62 -16.49
C ASP A 124 -13.49 -7.04 -15.65
N ARG A 125 -13.80 -6.71 -14.40
CA ARG A 125 -12.84 -6.19 -13.40
C ARG A 125 -12.32 -7.29 -12.47
N ALA A 126 -12.80 -8.52 -12.61
CA ALA A 126 -12.33 -9.66 -11.82
C ALA A 126 -10.81 -9.84 -11.95
N ARG A 127 -10.18 -10.19 -10.83
CA ARG A 127 -8.75 -10.48 -10.72
C ARG A 127 -8.58 -11.99 -10.72
N HIS A 128 -8.00 -12.52 -11.79
CA HIS A 128 -7.87 -13.96 -12.00
C HIS A 128 -6.51 -14.47 -11.55
N PHE A 129 -6.53 -15.62 -10.88
CA PHE A 129 -5.37 -16.44 -10.58
C PHE A 129 -5.44 -17.73 -11.39
N ALA A 130 -4.29 -18.29 -11.76
CA ALA A 130 -4.23 -19.64 -12.26
C ALA A 130 -4.60 -20.61 -11.13
N PRO A 131 -5.17 -21.79 -11.44
CA PRO A 131 -5.54 -22.79 -10.43
C PRO A 131 -4.33 -23.40 -9.70
N PHE A 132 -3.11 -23.10 -10.15
CA PHE A 132 -1.86 -23.48 -9.52
C PHE A 132 -0.86 -22.33 -9.64
N ALA A 133 -0.15 -22.02 -8.56
CA ALA A 133 0.96 -21.08 -8.56
C ALA A 133 2.22 -21.79 -9.09
N LEU A 134 2.45 -21.71 -10.40
CA LEU A 134 3.59 -22.37 -11.05
C LEU A 134 4.92 -21.72 -10.65
N LEU A 135 4.93 -20.39 -10.54
CA LEU A 135 6.14 -19.59 -10.37
C LEU A 135 6.12 -18.81 -9.05
N PRO A 136 7.28 -18.56 -8.43
CA PRO A 136 7.38 -17.55 -7.38
C PRO A 136 7.06 -16.16 -7.96
N SER A 137 6.60 -15.23 -7.13
CA SER A 137 6.39 -13.84 -7.54
C SER A 137 7.72 -13.08 -7.57
N CYS A 138 8.10 -12.56 -8.74
CA CYS A 138 9.18 -11.57 -8.86
C CYS A 138 8.75 -10.27 -8.17
N GLN A 139 9.70 -9.69 -7.43
CA GLN A 139 9.54 -8.43 -6.73
C GLN A 139 9.89 -7.23 -7.61
N MET A 140 9.37 -6.06 -7.24
CA MET A 140 9.58 -4.81 -7.96
C MET A 140 10.82 -4.08 -7.44
N GLY A 141 11.92 -4.18 -8.18
CA GLY A 141 13.13 -3.38 -7.98
C GLY A 141 14.41 -4.15 -8.30
N LEU A 142 15.50 -3.42 -8.59
CA LEU A 142 16.75 -4.03 -9.03
C LEU A 142 17.48 -4.73 -7.88
N ASP A 143 17.43 -4.16 -6.68
CA ASP A 143 18.07 -4.73 -5.49
C ASP A 143 17.40 -6.07 -5.12
N GLU A 144 16.07 -6.11 -5.27
CA GLU A 144 15.22 -7.27 -5.01
C GLU A 144 15.42 -8.36 -6.07
N LEU A 145 15.56 -7.99 -7.36
CA LEU A 145 15.83 -8.94 -8.45
C LEU A 145 17.22 -9.60 -8.33
N LEU A 146 18.21 -8.88 -7.79
CA LEU A 146 19.57 -9.37 -7.58
C LEU A 146 19.74 -10.10 -6.24
N SER A 147 18.70 -10.19 -5.42
CA SER A 147 18.69 -10.96 -4.18
C SER A 147 18.71 -12.47 -4.43
N TYR A 148 18.92 -13.26 -3.37
CA TYR A 148 18.80 -14.72 -3.41
C TYR A 148 17.46 -15.17 -4.03
N TRP A 149 16.35 -14.57 -3.59
CA TRP A 149 15.00 -14.87 -4.08
C TRP A 149 14.76 -14.41 -5.51
N GLY A 150 15.34 -13.29 -5.91
CA GLY A 150 15.29 -12.82 -7.30
C GLY A 150 16.02 -13.77 -8.25
N LEU A 151 17.21 -14.24 -7.88
CA LEU A 151 17.96 -15.25 -8.64
C LEU A 151 17.23 -16.61 -8.68
N LEU A 152 16.63 -17.02 -7.56
CA LEU A 152 15.83 -18.24 -7.49
C LEU A 152 14.58 -18.13 -8.38
N THR A 153 13.94 -16.97 -8.44
CA THR A 153 12.83 -16.69 -9.36
C THR A 153 13.25 -16.86 -10.81
N ILE A 154 14.37 -16.27 -11.22
CA ILE A 154 14.93 -16.42 -12.58
C ILE A 154 15.25 -17.89 -12.89
N ALA A 155 15.79 -18.64 -11.94
CA ALA A 155 16.08 -20.06 -12.11
C ALA A 155 14.79 -20.88 -12.32
N ASN A 156 13.76 -20.63 -11.52
CA ASN A 156 12.45 -21.27 -11.66
C ASN A 156 11.79 -20.94 -13.00
N GLU A 157 11.77 -19.67 -13.39
CA GLU A 157 11.25 -19.25 -14.69
C GLU A 157 12.01 -19.90 -15.85
N THR A 158 13.33 -20.02 -15.71
CA THR A 158 14.16 -20.72 -16.70
C THR A 158 13.74 -22.19 -16.82
N VAL A 159 13.61 -22.90 -15.69
CA VAL A 159 13.29 -24.32 -15.66
C VAL A 159 11.85 -24.59 -16.12
N TYR A 160 10.87 -23.82 -15.67
CA TYR A 160 9.46 -24.13 -15.86
C TYR A 160 8.79 -23.42 -17.05
N VAL A 161 9.43 -22.39 -17.61
CA VAL A 161 8.89 -21.64 -18.74
C VAL A 161 9.84 -21.71 -19.93
N LEU A 162 11.10 -21.29 -19.77
CA LEU A 162 12.02 -21.14 -20.91
C LEU A 162 12.51 -22.48 -21.47
N LEU A 163 12.91 -23.43 -20.62
CA LEU A 163 13.35 -24.76 -21.05
C LEU A 163 12.27 -25.54 -21.81
N PRO A 164 11.03 -25.72 -21.29
CA PRO A 164 9.99 -26.41 -22.04
C PRO A 164 9.64 -25.70 -23.34
N ALA A 165 9.60 -24.35 -23.34
CA ALA A 165 9.41 -23.60 -24.58
C ALA A 165 10.53 -23.86 -25.59
N ALA A 166 11.80 -23.86 -25.17
CA ALA A 166 12.94 -24.14 -26.04
C ALA A 166 12.92 -25.58 -26.59
N LEU A 167 12.52 -26.56 -25.78
CA LEU A 167 12.35 -27.96 -26.21
C LEU A 167 11.25 -28.06 -27.28
N VAL A 168 10.08 -27.45 -27.05
CA VAL A 168 8.99 -27.42 -28.04
C VAL A 168 9.44 -26.76 -29.34
N VAL A 169 10.09 -25.60 -29.28
CA VAL A 169 10.60 -24.91 -30.47
C VAL A 169 11.62 -25.78 -31.23
N THR A 170 12.50 -26.47 -30.52
CA THR A 170 13.50 -27.37 -31.13
C THR A 170 12.83 -28.58 -31.79
N PHE A 171 11.85 -29.20 -31.12
CA PHE A 171 11.06 -30.32 -31.64
C PHE A 171 10.31 -29.96 -32.94
N LEU A 172 9.74 -28.76 -32.99
CA LEU A 172 9.00 -28.25 -34.15
C LEU A 172 9.95 -27.97 -35.33
N LYS A 173 11.15 -27.45 -35.06
CA LYS A 173 12.08 -26.96 -36.08
C LYS A 173 12.97 -28.05 -36.69
N ASN A 174 13.43 -29.01 -35.89
CA ASN A 174 14.41 -29.99 -36.32
C ASN A 174 13.85 -31.42 -36.18
N ARG A 175 13.57 -32.05 -37.32
CA ARG A 175 13.00 -33.41 -37.36
C ARG A 175 14.00 -34.46 -36.87
N ASP A 176 15.28 -34.26 -37.12
CA ASP A 176 16.33 -35.23 -36.83
C ASP A 176 16.62 -35.32 -35.33
N THR A 177 16.39 -34.23 -34.59
CA THR A 177 16.60 -34.19 -33.14
C THR A 177 15.37 -34.58 -32.33
N ARG A 178 14.23 -34.91 -32.94
CA ARG A 178 12.96 -35.14 -32.21
C ARG A 178 13.05 -36.23 -31.16
N ARG A 179 13.64 -37.38 -31.48
CA ARG A 179 13.80 -38.49 -30.51
C ARG A 179 14.61 -38.05 -29.30
N ARG A 180 15.70 -37.31 -29.56
CA ARG A 180 16.56 -36.74 -28.52
C ARG A 180 15.81 -35.71 -27.67
N VAL A 181 15.09 -34.78 -28.30
CA VAL A 181 14.30 -33.74 -27.61
C VAL A 181 13.17 -34.35 -26.76
N VAL A 182 12.54 -35.44 -27.21
CA VAL A 182 11.55 -36.16 -26.41
C VAL A 182 12.20 -36.79 -25.18
N ALA A 183 13.38 -37.40 -25.32
CA ALA A 183 14.12 -37.93 -24.18
C ALA A 183 14.57 -36.82 -23.21
N GLU A 184 15.12 -35.72 -23.72
CA GLU A 184 15.48 -34.54 -22.93
C GLU A 184 14.24 -33.92 -22.24
N GLY A 185 13.10 -33.90 -22.91
CA GLY A 185 11.83 -33.44 -22.34
C GLY A 185 11.30 -34.36 -21.24
N ALA A 186 11.45 -35.68 -21.38
CA ALA A 186 11.10 -36.62 -20.32
C ALA A 186 12.00 -36.46 -19.09
N ILE A 187 13.32 -36.28 -19.30
CA ILE A 187 14.29 -36.00 -18.24
C ILE A 187 13.96 -34.68 -17.54
N TRP A 188 13.70 -33.63 -18.31
CA TRP A 188 13.29 -32.33 -17.79
C TRP A 188 12.01 -32.46 -16.96
N LEU A 189 10.97 -33.15 -17.46
CA LEU A 189 9.70 -33.30 -16.75
C LEU A 189 9.92 -34.04 -15.43
N ALA A 190 10.68 -35.14 -15.43
CA ALA A 190 11.03 -35.88 -14.22
C ALA A 190 11.81 -35.01 -13.22
N ALA A 191 12.78 -34.22 -13.70
CA ALA A 191 13.57 -33.31 -12.87
C ALA A 191 12.74 -32.15 -12.31
N ALA A 192 11.87 -31.54 -13.12
CA ALA A 192 10.98 -30.46 -12.70
C ALA A 192 9.99 -30.97 -11.65
N VAL A 193 9.31 -32.08 -11.92
CA VAL A 193 8.41 -32.72 -10.95
C VAL A 193 9.17 -33.09 -9.67
N GLY A 194 10.34 -33.72 -9.80
CA GLY A 194 11.20 -34.08 -8.67
C GLY A 194 11.63 -32.87 -7.84
N LEU A 195 12.05 -31.77 -8.48
CA LEU A 195 12.43 -30.52 -7.81
C LEU A 195 11.26 -29.93 -7.03
N ARG A 196 10.03 -29.99 -7.57
CA ARG A 196 8.82 -29.52 -6.89
C ARG A 196 8.47 -30.35 -5.64
N PHE A 197 8.82 -31.63 -5.64
CA PHE A 197 8.62 -32.52 -4.49
C PHE A 197 9.72 -32.40 -3.44
N VAL A 198 10.98 -32.34 -3.87
CA VAL A 198 12.16 -32.36 -2.99
C VAL A 198 12.46 -30.98 -2.41
N TRP A 199 12.19 -29.91 -3.15
CA TRP A 199 12.45 -28.54 -2.71
C TRP A 199 11.28 -27.59 -3.03
N PRO A 200 10.13 -27.80 -2.38
CA PRO A 200 8.95 -27.00 -2.66
C PRO A 200 9.09 -25.53 -2.25
N ASP A 201 9.94 -25.25 -1.26
CA ASP A 201 10.17 -23.89 -0.75
C ASP A 201 10.85 -22.99 -1.76
N ALA A 202 11.49 -23.56 -2.78
CA ALA A 202 12.02 -22.79 -3.90
C ALA A 202 10.95 -22.13 -4.78
N PHE A 203 9.67 -22.48 -4.60
CA PHE A 203 8.57 -22.05 -5.46
C PHE A 203 7.51 -21.24 -4.73
N VAL A 204 7.09 -21.77 -3.58
CA VAL A 204 6.20 -21.15 -2.63
C VAL A 204 6.78 -21.57 -1.31
N ALA A 205 7.39 -20.65 -0.59
CA ALA A 205 7.95 -21.00 0.71
C ALA A 205 6.83 -21.58 1.58
N ARG A 206 6.99 -22.83 1.99
CA ARG A 206 6.09 -23.46 2.93
C ARG A 206 6.63 -23.12 4.29
N HIS A 207 6.02 -22.13 4.94
CA HIS A 207 6.27 -21.97 6.36
C HIS A 207 5.73 -23.19 7.05
N ALA A 208 6.59 -23.80 7.88
CA ALA A 208 6.13 -24.84 8.76
C ALA A 208 4.96 -24.24 9.53
N ARG A 209 3.78 -24.88 9.42
CA ARG A 209 2.54 -24.43 10.08
C ARG A 209 2.65 -24.77 11.57
N VAL A 210 3.70 -24.29 12.21
CA VAL A 210 4.00 -24.51 13.61
C VAL A 210 3.20 -23.50 14.41
N ILE A 211 2.57 -23.97 15.48
CA ILE A 211 1.91 -23.11 16.44
C ILE A 211 3.00 -22.47 17.29
N GLU A 212 3.09 -21.15 17.25
CA GLU A 212 4.11 -20.37 17.95
C GLU A 212 3.54 -19.60 19.16
N PRO A 213 4.33 -19.39 20.21
CA PRO A 213 3.91 -18.65 21.39
C PRO A 213 3.70 -17.17 21.08
N VAL A 214 2.84 -16.54 21.85
CA VAL A 214 2.87 -15.07 22.01
C VAL A 214 4.15 -14.63 22.72
N GLY A 215 4.55 -13.37 22.56
CA GLY A 215 5.67 -12.78 23.30
C GLY A 215 7.06 -13.06 22.74
N THR A 216 7.18 -13.66 21.55
CA THR A 216 8.44 -13.61 20.78
C THR A 216 8.58 -12.24 20.10
N LEU A 217 9.79 -11.89 19.67
CA LEU A 217 10.08 -10.62 19.01
C LEU A 217 9.09 -10.34 17.87
N HIS A 218 8.86 -11.31 16.98
CA HIS A 218 7.95 -11.18 15.83
C HIS A 218 6.48 -11.40 16.22
N ALA A 219 6.18 -12.32 17.14
CA ALA A 219 4.81 -12.61 17.55
C ALA A 219 4.12 -11.43 18.24
N GLY A 220 4.90 -10.54 18.87
CA GLY A 220 4.42 -9.45 19.72
C GLY A 220 4.08 -9.91 21.14
N ASP A 221 4.39 -9.08 22.14
CA ASP A 221 3.96 -9.33 23.51
C ASP A 221 2.58 -8.69 23.75
N PRO A 222 1.52 -9.48 24.01
CA PRO A 222 0.20 -8.93 24.27
C PRO A 222 0.20 -8.00 25.49
N ARG A 223 1.11 -8.18 26.46
CA ARG A 223 1.21 -7.31 27.65
C ARG A 223 1.60 -5.88 27.33
N ALA A 224 2.19 -5.64 26.15
CA ALA A 224 2.48 -4.29 25.69
C ALA A 224 1.20 -3.50 25.35
N LEU A 225 0.09 -4.17 25.02
CA LEU A 225 -1.17 -3.51 24.72
C LEU A 225 -1.63 -2.64 25.91
N PRO A 226 -2.00 -1.36 25.69
CA PRO A 226 -2.57 -0.52 26.73
C PRO A 226 -3.82 -1.15 27.33
N HIS A 227 -3.85 -1.22 28.66
CA HIS A 227 -4.88 -1.92 29.42
C HIS A 227 -5.37 -1.13 30.64
N ALA A 228 -4.95 0.12 30.79
CA ALA A 228 -5.40 0.99 31.88
C ALA A 228 -6.93 1.19 31.85
N ASP A 229 -7.50 1.31 30.65
CA ASP A 229 -8.95 1.52 30.44
C ASP A 229 -9.76 0.22 30.43
N LEU A 230 -9.13 -0.93 30.65
CA LEU A 230 -9.80 -2.22 30.73
C LEU A 230 -10.32 -2.50 32.15
N PRO A 231 -11.39 -3.31 32.30
CA PRO A 231 -11.90 -3.69 33.61
C PRO A 231 -10.81 -4.33 34.48
N GLY A 232 -10.56 -3.74 35.65
CA GLY A 232 -9.51 -4.20 36.57
C GLY A 232 -8.08 -3.84 36.16
N GLY A 233 -7.89 -3.01 35.13
CA GLY A 233 -6.57 -2.59 34.66
C GLY A 233 -5.75 -3.75 34.12
N ALA A 234 -6.38 -4.73 33.49
CA ALA A 234 -5.72 -5.93 32.98
C ALA A 234 -6.34 -6.42 31.67
N LEU A 235 -5.53 -7.05 30.83
CA LEU A 235 -5.98 -7.68 29.60
C LEU A 235 -6.82 -8.93 29.92
N VAL A 236 -7.95 -9.07 29.23
CA VAL A 236 -8.72 -10.32 29.22
C VAL A 236 -8.10 -11.25 28.19
N THR A 237 -7.44 -12.31 28.67
CA THR A 237 -6.67 -13.24 27.82
C THR A 237 -7.32 -14.60 27.66
N ARG A 238 -8.34 -14.93 28.45
CA ARG A 238 -9.03 -16.21 28.43
C ARG A 238 -10.11 -16.27 27.37
N PHE A 239 -10.08 -17.31 26.55
CA PHE A 239 -11.03 -17.51 25.45
C PHE A 239 -12.47 -17.67 25.96
N ASP A 240 -12.67 -18.38 27.06
CA ASP A 240 -14.01 -18.59 27.63
C ASP A 240 -14.61 -17.30 28.19
N GLU A 241 -13.80 -16.45 28.83
CA GLU A 241 -14.21 -15.15 29.32
C GLU A 241 -14.53 -14.18 28.17
N LEU A 242 -13.69 -14.14 27.13
CA LEU A 242 -13.96 -13.36 25.91
C LEU A 242 -15.27 -13.81 25.23
N SER A 243 -15.53 -15.12 25.24
CA SER A 243 -16.77 -15.70 24.71
C SER A 243 -17.98 -15.34 25.57
N ALA A 244 -17.87 -15.40 26.91
CA ALA A 244 -18.93 -15.03 27.82
C ALA A 244 -19.31 -13.54 27.73
N ARG A 245 -18.34 -12.68 27.38
CA ARG A 245 -18.57 -11.26 27.07
C ARG A 245 -19.19 -11.02 25.68
N GLY A 246 -19.38 -12.07 24.89
CA GLY A 246 -19.95 -12.00 23.54
C GLY A 246 -19.05 -11.27 22.55
N LEU A 247 -17.72 -11.40 22.66
CA LEU A 247 -16.76 -10.68 21.82
C LEU A 247 -16.45 -11.39 20.49
N PHE A 248 -16.91 -12.62 20.31
CA PHE A 248 -16.85 -13.36 19.06
C PHE A 248 -18.16 -13.26 18.28
N ASP A 249 -18.12 -13.53 16.97
CA ASP A 249 -19.29 -13.60 16.08
C ASP A 249 -20.14 -12.33 15.98
N ARG A 250 -19.61 -11.17 16.41
CA ARG A 250 -20.23 -9.86 16.30
C ARG A 250 -19.27 -8.81 15.72
N ALA A 251 -19.81 -7.64 15.35
CA ALA A 251 -18.97 -6.50 15.01
C ALA A 251 -18.38 -5.86 16.28
N LEU A 252 -17.08 -5.59 16.26
CA LEU A 252 -16.32 -4.85 17.26
C LEU A 252 -15.95 -3.51 16.65
N GLU A 253 -16.36 -2.43 17.29
CA GLU A 253 -16.27 -1.07 16.75
C GLU A 253 -15.83 -0.10 17.85
N PRO A 254 -14.95 0.86 17.53
CA PRO A 254 -14.60 1.91 18.47
C PRO A 254 -15.83 2.75 18.83
N ALA A 255 -15.78 3.47 19.95
CA ALA A 255 -16.85 4.35 20.39
C ALA A 255 -17.14 5.47 19.38
N ARG A 256 -16.09 5.91 18.69
CA ARG A 256 -16.15 6.97 17.69
C ARG A 256 -16.33 6.41 16.28
N SER A 257 -17.35 6.89 15.58
CA SER A 257 -17.72 6.41 14.24
C SER A 257 -17.31 7.34 13.09
N ASP A 258 -16.73 8.51 13.36
CA ASP A 258 -16.39 9.53 12.36
C ASP A 258 -14.94 9.42 11.82
N VAL A 259 -14.39 8.19 11.84
CA VAL A 259 -13.10 7.89 11.20
C VAL A 259 -13.16 8.24 9.72
N TRP A 260 -12.07 8.80 9.18
CA TRP A 260 -12.04 9.26 7.79
C TRP A 260 -10.89 8.66 6.98
N SER A 261 -11.04 8.67 5.66
CA SER A 261 -10.04 8.25 4.70
C SER A 261 -9.36 9.46 4.05
N SER A 262 -8.10 9.28 3.67
CA SER A 262 -7.30 10.34 3.05
C SER A 262 -6.16 9.76 2.22
N SER A 263 -5.47 10.63 1.47
CA SER A 263 -4.14 10.34 0.97
C SER A 263 -3.16 10.17 2.12
N PHE A 264 -2.13 9.34 1.93
CA PHE A 264 -0.99 9.24 2.84
C PHE A 264 0.06 10.32 2.57
N PHE A 265 -0.25 11.30 1.72
CA PHE A 265 0.65 12.40 1.34
C PHE A 265 2.01 11.86 0.85
N PRO A 266 2.05 11.21 -0.33
CA PRO A 266 3.25 10.53 -0.80
C PRO A 266 4.41 11.51 -0.88
N SER A 267 5.57 11.14 -0.32
CA SER A 267 6.77 11.97 -0.38
C SER A 267 7.24 12.18 -1.82
N LEU A 268 6.97 11.22 -2.72
CA LEU A 268 7.18 11.36 -4.17
C LEU A 268 6.35 12.49 -4.80
N LEU A 269 5.22 12.84 -4.20
CA LEU A 269 4.36 13.95 -4.60
C LEU A 269 4.56 15.20 -3.75
N GLY A 270 5.61 15.25 -2.93
CA GLY A 270 5.97 16.41 -2.11
C GLY A 270 5.50 16.34 -0.65
N GLY A 271 4.73 15.31 -0.25
CA GLY A 271 4.15 15.23 1.10
C GLY A 271 3.40 16.52 1.45
N GLU A 272 3.67 17.06 2.63
CA GLU A 272 3.13 18.35 3.11
C GLU A 272 3.70 19.60 2.39
N ALA A 273 4.78 19.46 1.60
CA ALA A 273 5.31 20.50 0.72
C ALA A 273 4.79 20.37 -0.74
N GLY A 274 3.97 19.38 -1.02
CA GLY A 274 3.34 19.18 -2.32
C GLY A 274 2.15 20.10 -2.53
N ARG A 275 2.18 20.92 -3.57
CA ARG A 275 1.01 21.66 -4.06
C ARG A 275 0.06 20.68 -4.76
N TRP A 276 -0.77 20.00 -3.99
CA TRP A 276 -1.58 18.86 -4.46
C TRP A 276 -2.51 19.21 -5.64
N GLN A 277 -2.87 20.48 -5.82
CA GLN A 277 -3.65 21.00 -6.95
C GLN A 277 -2.89 20.98 -8.29
N ASP A 278 -1.55 20.96 -8.28
CA ASP A 278 -0.72 20.92 -9.49
C ASP A 278 -0.81 19.57 -10.24
N GLY A 279 -1.38 18.55 -9.60
CA GLY A 279 -1.51 17.21 -10.14
C GLY A 279 -0.21 16.40 -10.07
N SER A 280 -0.37 15.07 -10.08
CA SER A 280 0.73 14.11 -9.89
C SER A 280 1.89 14.31 -10.86
N ARG A 281 1.61 14.59 -12.14
CA ARG A 281 2.64 14.83 -13.18
C ARG A 281 3.63 15.92 -12.79
N ARG A 282 3.14 17.07 -12.35
CA ARG A 282 3.98 18.22 -12.01
C ARG A 282 4.74 17.99 -10.71
N LEU A 283 4.12 17.29 -9.75
CA LEU A 283 4.73 16.95 -8.47
C LEU A 283 5.85 15.91 -8.64
N VAL A 284 5.65 14.88 -9.47
CA VAL A 284 6.72 13.94 -9.84
C VAL A 284 7.87 14.67 -10.52
N TRP A 285 7.58 15.58 -11.47
CA TRP A 285 8.60 16.38 -12.12
C TRP A 285 9.43 17.19 -11.12
N ARG A 286 8.78 17.84 -10.15
CA ARG A 286 9.45 18.55 -9.04
C ARG A 286 10.34 17.62 -8.20
N THR A 287 9.93 16.38 -7.96
CA THR A 287 10.81 15.41 -7.29
C THR A 287 12.02 15.07 -8.13
N LEU A 288 11.89 14.98 -9.46
CA LEU A 288 13.02 14.67 -10.34
C LEU A 288 14.00 15.86 -10.46
N THR A 289 13.49 17.08 -10.61
CA THR A 289 14.30 18.27 -10.87
C THR A 289 14.67 19.08 -9.63
N GLY A 290 14.06 18.79 -8.49
CA GLY A 290 14.09 19.63 -7.30
C GLY A 290 12.99 20.69 -7.31
N ALA A 291 12.66 21.16 -6.10
CA ALA A 291 11.67 22.21 -5.86
C ALA A 291 12.19 23.23 -4.84
N ALA A 292 11.66 24.45 -4.91
CA ALA A 292 11.95 25.54 -3.99
C ALA A 292 10.64 26.23 -3.59
N PRO A 293 10.57 26.82 -2.37
CA PRO A 293 9.46 27.67 -1.99
C PRO A 293 9.39 28.92 -2.90
N PRO A 294 8.29 29.68 -2.87
CA PRO A 294 8.15 30.92 -3.61
C PRO A 294 9.27 31.92 -3.24
N PRO A 295 9.72 32.76 -4.18
CA PRO A 295 10.59 33.88 -3.86
C PRO A 295 9.94 34.81 -2.84
N GLU A 296 10.74 35.34 -1.91
CA GLU A 296 10.27 36.24 -0.85
C GLU A 296 9.51 37.47 -1.38
N GLY A 297 9.99 38.08 -2.47
CA GLY A 297 9.34 39.25 -3.07
C GLY A 297 7.93 38.94 -3.60
N GLU A 298 7.74 37.75 -4.18
CA GLU A 298 6.45 37.30 -4.70
C GLU A 298 5.49 36.97 -3.54
N ALA A 299 5.99 36.26 -2.52
CA ALA A 299 5.24 35.98 -1.31
C ALA A 299 4.76 37.25 -0.60
N ARG A 300 5.61 38.27 -0.51
CA ARG A 300 5.26 39.59 0.06
C ARG A 300 4.17 40.29 -0.76
N ALA A 301 4.27 40.26 -2.08
CA ALA A 301 3.26 40.84 -2.96
C ALA A 301 1.89 40.16 -2.79
N TRP A 302 1.86 38.82 -2.68
CA TRP A 302 0.63 38.10 -2.41
C TRP A 302 0.03 38.44 -1.05
N LEU A 303 0.84 38.52 0.02
CA LEU A 303 0.33 38.89 1.34
C LEU A 303 -0.28 40.29 1.35
N GLU A 304 0.36 41.26 0.69
CA GLU A 304 -0.18 42.62 0.59
C GLU A 304 -1.48 42.67 -0.22
N GLY A 305 -1.53 41.96 -1.35
CA GLY A 305 -2.77 41.82 -2.13
C GLY A 305 -3.89 41.15 -1.31
N ALA A 306 -3.58 40.07 -0.61
CA ALA A 306 -4.56 39.35 0.21
C ALA A 306 -5.08 40.17 1.40
N ARG A 307 -4.27 41.11 1.92
CA ARG A 307 -4.68 42.06 2.97
C ARG A 307 -5.78 43.01 2.50
N VAL A 308 -5.77 43.39 1.23
CA VAL A 308 -6.77 44.28 0.62
C VAL A 308 -7.84 43.53 -0.19
N GLY A 309 -7.85 42.20 -0.13
CA GLY A 309 -8.85 41.36 -0.80
C GLY A 309 -8.63 41.16 -2.31
N ASP A 310 -7.39 41.32 -2.80
CA ASP A 310 -7.07 41.04 -4.20
C ASP A 310 -7.30 39.56 -4.54
N ALA A 311 -8.18 39.31 -5.51
CA ALA A 311 -8.62 37.96 -5.86
C ALA A 311 -7.49 37.10 -6.43
N SER A 312 -6.55 37.71 -7.17
CA SER A 312 -5.41 36.98 -7.75
C SER A 312 -4.43 36.54 -6.67
N ALA A 313 -4.12 37.41 -5.71
CA ALA A 313 -3.28 37.09 -4.57
C ALA A 313 -3.89 35.99 -3.70
N LEU A 314 -5.20 36.08 -3.42
CA LEU A 314 -5.92 35.05 -2.67
C LEU A 314 -5.90 33.69 -3.39
N ALA A 315 -6.09 33.68 -4.71
CA ALA A 315 -6.02 32.45 -5.50
C ALA A 315 -4.60 31.85 -5.52
N SER A 316 -3.58 32.68 -5.67
CA SER A 316 -2.17 32.24 -5.61
C SER A 316 -1.83 31.61 -4.28
N ILE A 317 -2.19 32.25 -3.16
CA ILE A 317 -1.97 31.71 -1.81
C ILE A 317 -2.74 30.39 -1.61
N PHE A 318 -3.99 30.33 -2.08
CA PHE A 318 -4.81 29.12 -1.94
C PHE A 318 -4.24 27.91 -2.70
N ALA A 319 -3.50 28.13 -3.79
CA ALA A 319 -2.82 27.08 -4.56
C ALA A 319 -1.46 26.64 -3.97
N LEU A 320 -0.99 27.28 -2.88
CA LEU A 320 0.25 26.90 -2.21
C LEU A 320 0.11 25.60 -1.41
N ALA A 321 1.26 24.99 -1.13
CA ALA A 321 1.37 23.77 -0.34
C ALA A 321 0.99 24.03 1.13
N PRO A 322 0.58 22.98 1.87
CA PRO A 322 0.27 23.10 3.30
C PRO A 322 1.36 23.81 4.10
N THR A 323 2.63 23.45 3.94
CA THR A 323 3.74 24.11 4.65
C THR A 323 4.01 25.53 4.18
N GLU A 324 3.84 25.82 2.89
CA GLU A 324 3.99 27.18 2.36
C GLU A 324 2.95 28.10 3.00
N LYS A 325 1.72 27.62 3.16
CA LYS A 325 0.65 28.35 3.86
C LYS A 325 0.94 28.53 5.35
N VAL A 326 1.51 27.53 6.04
CA VAL A 326 1.96 27.67 7.43
C VAL A 326 3.01 28.78 7.55
N ASP A 327 4.02 28.76 6.69
CA ASP A 327 5.07 29.78 6.68
C ASP A 327 4.49 31.18 6.46
N LEU A 328 3.57 31.34 5.49
CA LEU A 328 2.89 32.62 5.25
C LEU A 328 1.98 33.06 6.40
N ALA A 329 1.22 32.13 7.00
CA ALA A 329 0.35 32.41 8.14
C ALA A 329 1.14 32.97 9.33
N LEU A 330 2.35 32.45 9.54
CA LEU A 330 3.29 32.88 10.58
C LEU A 330 4.18 34.06 10.16
N GLY A 331 4.03 34.59 8.94
CA GLY A 331 4.84 35.71 8.43
C GLY A 331 6.30 35.36 8.15
N ARG A 332 6.64 34.07 7.97
CA ARG A 332 8.00 33.55 7.78
C ARG A 332 8.35 33.42 6.30
N LEU A 333 8.77 34.53 5.68
CA LEU A 333 9.09 34.56 4.25
C LEU A 333 10.38 33.80 3.84
N SER A 334 11.16 33.32 4.81
CA SER A 334 12.27 32.40 4.56
C SER A 334 11.82 30.95 4.32
N PHE A 335 10.53 30.64 4.55
CA PHE A 335 9.89 29.34 4.36
C PHE A 335 10.56 28.16 5.10
N PRO A 336 10.85 28.27 6.40
CA PRO A 336 11.56 27.22 7.12
C PRO A 336 10.78 25.89 7.17
N ALA A 337 9.47 25.91 7.37
CA ALA A 337 8.67 24.68 7.40
C ALA A 337 8.66 23.98 6.03
N THR A 338 8.50 24.76 4.96
CA THR A 338 8.54 24.23 3.60
C THR A 338 9.92 23.67 3.25
N ARG A 339 11.01 24.35 3.63
CA ARG A 339 12.37 23.86 3.38
C ARG A 339 12.65 22.55 4.11
N GLN A 340 12.22 22.42 5.36
CA GLN A 340 12.32 21.16 6.11
C GLN A 340 11.56 20.03 5.39
N ALA A 341 10.31 20.26 5.02
CA ALA A 341 9.48 19.26 4.33
C ALA A 341 10.03 18.86 2.95
N LEU A 342 10.62 19.81 2.20
CA LEU A 342 11.24 19.53 0.90
C LEU A 342 12.43 18.57 1.03
N LEU A 343 13.23 18.66 2.10
CA LEU A 343 14.37 17.75 2.35
C LEU A 343 13.93 16.30 2.62
N LEU A 344 12.68 16.11 3.04
CA LEU A 344 12.08 14.80 3.27
C LEU A 344 11.30 14.27 2.05
N SER A 345 11.08 15.11 1.04
CA SER A 345 10.23 14.83 -0.12
C SER A 345 10.92 15.12 -1.47
N HIS A 346 10.56 16.21 -2.17
CA HIS A 346 11.06 16.55 -3.51
C HIS A 346 12.59 16.63 -3.60
N ASN A 347 13.24 17.09 -2.53
CA ASN A 347 14.68 17.33 -2.46
C ASN A 347 15.41 16.26 -1.64
N ARG A 348 14.77 15.13 -1.31
CA ARG A 348 15.40 14.03 -0.57
C ARG A 348 16.55 13.41 -1.38
N PRO A 349 17.77 13.28 -0.82
CA PRO A 349 18.83 12.48 -1.44
C PRO A 349 18.39 11.03 -1.69
N GLY A 350 18.73 10.48 -2.84
CA GLY A 350 18.30 9.12 -3.25
C GLY A 350 16.84 9.03 -3.73
N LYS A 351 16.08 10.14 -3.69
CA LYS A 351 14.65 10.27 -4.01
C LYS A 351 13.73 9.36 -3.17
N PRO A 352 12.53 9.83 -2.81
CA PRO A 352 11.59 9.00 -2.07
C PRO A 352 11.09 7.83 -2.93
N ARG A 353 10.89 6.66 -2.29
CA ARG A 353 10.17 5.54 -2.93
C ARG A 353 8.70 5.94 -3.12
N TYR A 354 8.02 5.37 -4.11
CA TYR A 354 6.65 5.78 -4.44
C TYR A 354 5.63 5.52 -3.31
N TRP A 355 5.91 4.54 -2.45
CA TRP A 355 5.10 4.20 -1.27
C TRP A 355 5.47 4.99 0.00
N SER A 356 6.56 5.76 0.02
CA SER A 356 6.91 6.52 1.22
C SER A 356 5.99 7.72 1.41
N GLY A 357 5.54 7.96 2.63
CA GLY A 357 4.72 9.12 3.01
C GLY A 357 4.33 9.06 4.49
N ARG A 358 3.20 9.67 4.83
CA ARG A 358 2.69 9.86 6.20
C ARG A 358 1.54 8.89 6.55
N CYS A 359 1.59 7.63 6.09
CA CYS A 359 0.46 6.69 6.25
C CYS A 359 0.09 6.42 7.72
N ASN A 360 1.07 6.22 8.61
CA ASN A 360 0.85 6.07 10.05
C ASN A 360 0.23 7.34 10.65
N GLY A 361 0.76 8.52 10.29
CA GLY A 361 0.24 9.78 10.79
C GLY A 361 -1.19 10.05 10.36
N VAL A 362 -1.54 9.72 9.12
CA VAL A 362 -2.94 9.77 8.63
C VAL A 362 -3.82 8.79 9.37
N ALA A 363 -3.37 7.55 9.56
CA ALA A 363 -4.16 6.52 10.23
C ALA A 363 -4.50 6.93 11.67
N VAL A 364 -3.50 7.43 12.41
CA VAL A 364 -3.71 7.91 13.77
C VAL A 364 -4.57 9.17 13.78
N ALA A 365 -4.28 10.18 12.94
CA ALA A 365 -5.09 11.39 12.86
C ALA A 365 -6.56 11.09 12.51
N ALA A 366 -6.81 10.14 11.61
CA ALA A 366 -8.15 9.71 11.24
C ALA A 366 -8.91 9.03 12.37
N ALA A 367 -8.20 8.37 13.29
CA ALA A 367 -8.77 7.77 14.49
C ALA A 367 -8.85 8.75 15.68
N ALA A 368 -8.06 9.83 15.69
CA ALA A 368 -7.93 10.78 16.79
C ALA A 368 -8.67 12.10 16.58
N GLU A 369 -8.88 12.56 15.34
CA GLU A 369 -9.49 13.86 15.01
C GLU A 369 -10.73 13.71 14.13
N PRO A 370 -11.75 14.58 14.26
CA PRO A 370 -12.88 14.61 13.33
C PRO A 370 -12.42 15.03 11.94
N GLU A 371 -13.14 14.60 10.90
CA GLU A 371 -12.73 14.86 9.52
C GLU A 371 -12.79 16.36 9.15
N PRO A 372 -11.67 16.99 8.73
CA PRO A 372 -11.69 18.35 8.18
C PRO A 372 -12.46 18.42 6.86
N TYR A 373 -13.37 19.40 6.72
CA TYR A 373 -14.21 19.56 5.51
C TYR A 373 -14.56 21.01 5.16
N ARG A 374 -14.12 21.99 5.93
CA ARG A 374 -14.30 23.43 5.66
C ARG A 374 -12.96 24.11 5.38
N VAL A 375 -12.94 25.03 4.42
CA VAL A 375 -11.80 25.94 4.20
C VAL A 375 -11.72 26.89 5.38
N VAL A 376 -10.52 27.02 5.96
CA VAL A 376 -10.28 27.94 7.10
C VAL A 376 -9.52 29.16 6.60
N ASP A 377 -10.07 30.34 6.85
CA ASP A 377 -9.43 31.62 6.59
C ASP A 377 -8.59 32.02 7.81
N VAL A 378 -7.26 32.01 7.68
CA VAL A 378 -6.34 32.48 8.73
C VAL A 378 -5.97 33.93 8.46
N ILE A 379 -6.28 34.82 9.40
CA ILE A 379 -5.86 36.22 9.34
C ILE A 379 -4.50 36.33 10.04
N THR A 380 -3.47 36.70 9.28
CA THR A 380 -2.11 36.85 9.81
C THR A 380 -2.02 38.01 10.80
N LYS A 381 -0.91 38.09 11.56
CA LYS A 381 -0.60 39.25 12.41
C LYS A 381 -0.56 40.58 11.63
N THR A 382 -0.32 40.54 10.32
CA THR A 382 -0.34 41.71 9.42
C THR A 382 -1.71 41.98 8.78
N GLY A 383 -2.74 41.18 9.10
CA GLY A 383 -4.09 41.30 8.55
C GLY A 383 -4.28 40.68 7.16
N ALA A 384 -3.28 39.99 6.61
CA ALA A 384 -3.41 39.27 5.35
C ALA A 384 -4.21 37.98 5.56
N ARG A 385 -4.95 37.54 4.54
CA ARG A 385 -5.74 36.31 4.60
C ARG A 385 -5.00 35.16 3.92
N VAL A 386 -4.79 34.07 4.65
CA VAL A 386 -4.22 32.80 4.16
C VAL A 386 -5.27 31.70 4.30
N ARG A 387 -5.68 31.09 3.17
CA ARG A 387 -6.78 30.12 3.14
C ARG A 387 -6.24 28.70 3.13
N PHE A 388 -6.70 27.87 4.07
CA PHE A 388 -6.33 26.46 4.19
C PHE A 388 -7.49 25.58 3.72
N HIS A 389 -7.24 24.76 2.71
CA HIS A 389 -8.17 23.75 2.22
C HIS A 389 -8.23 22.55 3.18
N PRO A 390 -9.34 21.78 3.23
CA PRO A 390 -9.41 20.55 4.02
C PRO A 390 -8.25 19.57 3.81
N ASN A 391 -7.79 19.37 2.57
CA ASN A 391 -6.57 18.59 2.28
C ASN A 391 -5.31 19.16 2.95
N ASP A 392 -5.18 20.48 3.11
CA ASP A 392 -4.04 21.07 3.81
C ASP A 392 -4.10 20.74 5.30
N VAL A 393 -5.28 20.85 5.90
CA VAL A 393 -5.50 20.51 7.32
C VAL A 393 -5.25 19.01 7.55
N LYS A 394 -5.76 18.13 6.68
CA LYS A 394 -5.48 16.68 6.73
C LYS A 394 -3.98 16.37 6.60
N ALA A 395 -3.25 17.10 5.74
CA ALA A 395 -1.80 16.94 5.60
C ALA A 395 -1.05 17.36 6.87
N LEU A 396 -1.43 18.48 7.48
CA LEU A 396 -0.81 18.97 8.71
C LEU A 396 -1.11 18.05 9.91
N LEU A 397 -2.33 17.52 10.00
CA LEU A 397 -2.69 16.49 10.97
C LEU A 397 -1.87 15.20 10.77
N ALA A 398 -1.65 14.79 9.52
CA ALA A 398 -0.81 13.65 9.21
C ALA A 398 0.65 13.84 9.65
N VAL A 399 1.18 15.06 9.55
CA VAL A 399 2.51 15.39 10.08
C VAL A 399 2.49 15.38 11.60
N ALA A 400 1.47 15.97 12.22
CA ALA A 400 1.35 16.06 13.68
C ALA A 400 1.32 14.68 14.34
N TYR A 401 0.47 13.79 13.85
CA TYR A 401 0.30 12.45 14.38
C TYR A 401 1.31 11.43 13.84
N TYR A 402 2.31 11.86 13.06
CA TYR A 402 3.38 10.98 12.60
C TYR A 402 4.25 10.46 13.76
N GLU A 403 4.47 11.30 14.77
CA GLU A 403 5.02 10.93 16.07
C GLU A 403 4.00 11.28 17.15
N THR A 404 3.67 10.31 18.01
CA THR A 404 2.71 10.52 19.10
C THR A 404 3.42 10.56 20.43
N ARG A 405 2.78 11.20 21.42
CA ARG A 405 3.33 11.32 22.77
C ARG A 405 3.55 9.95 23.40
N GLU A 406 2.54 9.10 23.29
CA GLU A 406 2.57 7.71 23.73
C GLU A 406 2.27 6.83 22.52
N ALA A 407 3.24 5.98 22.16
CA ALA A 407 3.16 5.09 21.01
C ALA A 407 3.56 3.69 21.46
N THR A 408 2.59 2.78 21.50
CA THR A 408 2.85 1.37 21.74
C THR A 408 2.82 0.64 20.40
N TRP A 409 3.95 0.04 20.08
CA TRP A 409 4.09 -0.89 18.96
C TRP A 409 4.04 -2.32 19.49
N VAL A 410 3.12 -3.11 18.95
CA VAL A 410 3.04 -4.55 19.21
C VAL A 410 3.33 -5.27 17.90
N GLY A 411 4.18 -6.30 17.96
CA GLY A 411 4.79 -6.92 16.78
C GLY A 411 6.12 -6.29 16.43
N HIS A 412 6.75 -6.77 15.36
CA HIS A 412 8.04 -6.26 14.90
C HIS A 412 8.02 -5.96 13.41
N TRP A 413 8.93 -5.09 13.02
CA TRP A 413 9.18 -4.74 11.64
C TRP A 413 10.01 -5.84 10.98
N CYS A 414 9.75 -6.15 9.71
CA CYS A 414 10.71 -6.93 8.94
C CYS A 414 12.01 -6.14 8.72
N ASP A 415 13.07 -6.50 9.44
CA ASP A 415 14.38 -5.82 9.34
C ASP A 415 15.16 -6.19 8.07
N ARG A 416 14.78 -7.29 7.40
CA ARG A 416 15.35 -7.69 6.10
C ARG A 416 14.32 -7.46 5.00
N VAL A 417 14.69 -6.63 4.02
CA VAL A 417 13.91 -6.30 2.80
C VAL A 417 13.84 -7.47 1.82
N SER A 418 14.33 -8.65 2.19
CA SER A 418 13.91 -9.83 1.47
C SER A 418 12.43 -10.00 1.81
N PHE A 419 11.54 -9.65 0.87
CA PHE A 419 10.27 -10.36 0.68
C PHE A 419 10.63 -11.83 0.38
N ASP A 420 11.25 -12.47 1.36
CA ASP A 420 11.32 -13.88 1.53
C ASP A 420 9.84 -14.22 1.67
N PRO A 421 9.20 -14.86 0.68
CA PRO A 421 7.91 -15.46 0.94
C PRO A 421 8.18 -16.30 2.18
N GLY A 422 7.71 -15.90 3.35
CA GLY A 422 8.13 -16.56 4.58
C GLY A 422 9.15 -16.06 5.57
N ALA A 423 9.68 -14.86 5.46
CA ALA A 423 10.19 -14.26 6.68
C ALA A 423 8.96 -14.01 7.57
N THR A 424 8.77 -14.84 8.60
CA THR A 424 7.67 -14.76 9.58
C THR A 424 7.78 -13.48 10.40
N CYS A 425 7.44 -12.34 9.82
CA CYS A 425 7.29 -11.07 10.53
C CYS A 425 5.86 -10.85 11.03
N SER A 426 4.91 -11.66 10.56
CA SER A 426 3.53 -11.56 11.01
C SER A 426 3.43 -11.80 12.51
N MET A 427 2.65 -10.95 13.18
CA MET A 427 2.32 -11.15 14.58
C MET A 427 1.59 -12.47 14.79
N SER A 428 1.60 -12.95 16.03
CA SER A 428 0.77 -14.09 16.41
C SER A 428 -0.71 -13.73 16.22
N PRO A 429 -1.53 -14.64 15.64
CA PRO A 429 -2.97 -14.42 15.54
C PRO A 429 -3.64 -14.27 16.91
N ALA A 430 -3.06 -14.86 17.96
CA ALA A 430 -3.53 -14.65 19.33
C ALA A 430 -3.40 -13.18 19.75
N VAL A 431 -2.29 -12.52 19.43
CA VAL A 431 -2.08 -11.09 19.75
C VAL A 431 -3.07 -10.21 19.01
N VAL A 432 -3.34 -10.51 17.73
CA VAL A 432 -4.36 -9.79 16.94
C VAL A 432 -5.75 -9.95 17.57
N VAL A 433 -6.15 -11.19 17.90
CA VAL A 433 -7.45 -11.44 18.53
C VAL A 433 -7.56 -10.75 19.89
N LEU A 434 -6.50 -10.77 20.71
CA LEU A 434 -6.47 -10.07 21.99
C LEU A 434 -6.58 -8.55 21.81
N ALA A 435 -5.87 -7.97 20.85
CA ALA A 435 -5.95 -6.54 20.56
C ALA A 435 -7.36 -6.13 20.09
N LEU A 436 -7.97 -6.88 19.17
CA LEU A 436 -9.31 -6.61 18.66
C LEU A 436 -10.37 -6.72 19.77
N THR A 437 -10.33 -7.81 20.53
CA THR A 437 -11.34 -8.08 21.57
C THR A 437 -11.21 -7.13 22.76
N ASN A 438 -9.99 -6.80 23.20
CA ASN A 438 -9.78 -5.90 24.33
C ASN A 438 -9.92 -4.43 23.92
N ARG A 439 -9.22 -3.97 22.88
CA ARG A 439 -9.23 -2.54 22.50
C ARG A 439 -10.52 -2.16 21.80
N LEU A 440 -10.89 -2.82 20.69
CA LEU A 440 -12.14 -2.48 19.98
C LEU A 440 -13.38 -3.02 20.68
N GLY A 441 -13.29 -4.21 21.30
CA GLY A 441 -14.46 -4.88 21.87
C GLY A 441 -14.83 -4.42 23.28
N ILE A 442 -13.85 -4.29 24.18
CA ILE A 442 -14.08 -3.93 25.60
C ILE A 442 -13.88 -2.42 25.82
N ALA A 443 -12.69 -1.90 25.51
CA ALA A 443 -12.37 -0.47 25.71
C ALA A 443 -13.10 0.44 24.71
N ARG A 444 -13.49 -0.12 23.55
CA ARG A 444 -14.06 0.62 22.41
C ARG A 444 -13.13 1.73 21.92
N GLU A 445 -11.84 1.44 21.90
CA GLU A 445 -10.80 2.34 21.44
C GLU A 445 -10.21 1.87 20.11
N PRO A 446 -9.81 2.81 19.23
CA PRO A 446 -9.28 2.48 17.92
C PRO A 446 -7.87 1.87 18.03
N ILE A 447 -7.53 1.02 17.07
CA ILE A 447 -6.16 0.59 16.82
C ILE A 447 -5.79 0.91 15.38
N VAL A 448 -4.50 1.13 15.15
CA VAL A 448 -3.91 1.25 13.82
C VAL A 448 -3.14 -0.03 13.53
N ILE A 449 -3.25 -0.54 12.30
CA ILE A 449 -2.67 -1.83 11.92
C ILE A 449 -1.92 -1.73 10.59
N ASP A 450 -0.78 -2.41 10.50
CA ASP A 450 -0.13 -2.74 9.24
C ASP A 450 -0.71 -4.04 8.71
N ALA A 451 -1.76 -3.93 7.90
CA ALA A 451 -2.53 -5.08 7.43
C ALA A 451 -1.98 -5.69 6.12
N VAL A 452 -1.07 -5.01 5.43
CA VAL A 452 -0.58 -5.48 4.13
C VAL A 452 0.84 -5.99 4.30
N VAL A 453 1.01 -7.29 4.13
CA VAL A 453 2.31 -7.97 4.21
C VAL A 453 3.15 -7.52 3.02
N SER A 454 3.94 -6.47 3.20
CA SER A 454 4.80 -5.93 2.15
C SER A 454 5.95 -5.12 2.71
N ALA A 455 7.02 -4.95 1.93
CA ALA A 455 8.08 -4.00 2.30
C ALA A 455 7.58 -2.54 2.37
N ALA A 456 6.44 -2.24 1.76
CA ALA A 456 5.77 -0.96 1.82
C ALA A 456 4.82 -0.94 3.02
N LYS A 457 5.35 -0.61 4.20
CA LYS A 457 4.58 -0.46 5.43
C LYS A 457 3.39 0.48 5.21
N GLN A 458 2.17 -0.01 5.41
CA GLN A 458 0.98 0.76 5.13
C GLN A 458 -0.04 0.62 6.25
N TYR A 459 -0.14 1.69 7.04
CA TYR A 459 -0.99 1.73 8.21
C TYR A 459 -2.41 2.17 7.88
N TYR A 460 -3.36 1.54 8.54
CA TYR A 460 -4.77 1.87 8.48
C TYR A 460 -5.40 1.84 9.88
N PRO A 461 -6.33 2.77 10.19
CA PRO A 461 -7.13 2.63 11.40
C PRO A 461 -8.21 1.57 11.17
N VAL A 462 -8.40 0.71 12.17
CA VAL A 462 -9.45 -0.31 12.16
C VAL A 462 -10.78 0.34 12.54
N VAL A 463 -11.73 0.33 11.60
CA VAL A 463 -13.06 0.91 11.78
C VAL A 463 -14.01 -0.11 12.41
N ALA A 464 -13.90 -1.36 11.96
CA ALA A 464 -14.67 -2.47 12.52
C ALA A 464 -13.89 -3.77 12.37
N ALA A 465 -14.10 -4.69 13.30
CA ALA A 465 -13.56 -6.04 13.20
C ALA A 465 -14.59 -7.09 13.61
N ARG A 466 -14.42 -8.31 13.14
CA ARG A 466 -15.18 -9.49 13.56
C ARG A 466 -14.24 -10.67 13.66
N VAL A 467 -14.29 -11.37 14.77
CA VAL A 467 -13.62 -12.66 14.97
C VAL A 467 -14.70 -13.72 14.99
N HIS A 468 -14.82 -14.49 13.90
CA HIS A 468 -15.77 -15.58 13.78
C HIS A 468 -15.13 -16.89 14.27
N ILE A 469 -15.84 -17.65 15.10
CA ILE A 469 -15.37 -18.97 15.53
C ILE A 469 -15.72 -19.98 14.43
N ALA A 470 -14.74 -20.30 13.59
CA ALA A 470 -14.90 -21.27 12.50
C ALA A 470 -14.98 -22.71 13.03
N ARG A 471 -14.26 -23.00 14.13
CA ARG A 471 -14.33 -24.27 14.85
C ARG A 471 -14.16 -24.05 16.35
N ALA A 472 -15.13 -24.51 17.12
CA ALA A 472 -15.08 -24.48 18.58
C ALA A 472 -13.85 -25.25 19.13
N PRO A 473 -13.41 -24.96 20.37
CA PRO A 473 -12.21 -25.57 20.95
C PRO A 473 -12.15 -27.10 20.81
N TYR A 474 -11.02 -27.62 20.34
CA TYR A 474 -10.79 -29.04 20.07
C TYR A 474 -9.39 -29.49 20.50
N ALA A 475 -9.21 -30.79 20.70
CA ALA A 475 -7.92 -31.35 21.13
C ALA A 475 -6.82 -31.15 20.06
N PRO A 476 -5.56 -30.83 20.43
CA PRO A 476 -4.50 -30.52 19.46
C PRO A 476 -4.15 -31.65 18.47
N GLY A 477 -4.29 -32.91 18.89
CA GLY A 477 -3.93 -34.08 18.07
C GLY A 477 -2.48 -34.02 17.62
N ASP A 478 -2.23 -34.25 16.32
CA ASP A 478 -0.90 -34.23 15.69
C ASP A 478 -0.46 -32.82 15.23
N ALA A 479 -1.05 -31.76 15.76
CA ALA A 479 -0.66 -30.40 15.40
C ALA A 479 0.81 -30.13 15.75
N GLN A 480 1.56 -29.55 14.82
CA GLN A 480 2.93 -29.13 15.06
C GLN A 480 2.95 -27.90 15.97
N VAL A 481 3.50 -28.06 17.17
CA VAL A 481 3.64 -27.00 18.18
C VAL A 481 5.12 -26.74 18.41
N SER A 482 5.51 -25.48 18.55
CA SER A 482 6.90 -25.14 18.83
C SER A 482 7.35 -25.72 20.18
N PRO A 483 8.64 -26.00 20.37
CA PRO A 483 9.15 -26.52 21.64
C PRO A 483 8.77 -25.64 22.86
N ASP A 484 8.70 -24.31 22.68
CA ASP A 484 8.39 -23.35 23.74
C ASP A 484 6.91 -23.38 24.19
N LEU A 485 6.02 -23.92 23.36
CA LEU A 485 4.62 -24.16 23.67
C LEU A 485 4.30 -25.62 23.99
N ALA A 486 5.25 -26.53 23.78
CA ALA A 486 5.05 -27.95 24.00
C ALA A 486 4.60 -28.22 25.44
N GLY A 487 3.49 -28.96 25.60
CA GLY A 487 2.90 -29.27 26.91
C GLY A 487 2.07 -28.14 27.55
N ARG A 488 2.07 -26.92 26.99
CA ARG A 488 1.19 -25.82 27.44
C ARG A 488 -0.11 -25.74 26.65
N VAL A 489 -0.14 -26.27 25.43
CA VAL A 489 -1.34 -26.26 24.57
C VAL A 489 -2.28 -27.39 24.99
N HIS A 490 -3.43 -27.02 25.55
CA HIS A 490 -4.48 -27.95 25.95
C HIS A 490 -5.58 -28.08 24.88
N ALA A 491 -5.89 -26.98 24.17
CA ALA A 491 -6.89 -26.98 23.10
C ALA A 491 -6.50 -26.02 21.97
N LEU A 492 -7.07 -26.25 20.80
CA LEU A 492 -6.97 -25.39 19.62
C LEU A 492 -8.35 -24.85 19.24
N VAL A 493 -8.39 -23.67 18.64
CA VAL A 493 -9.63 -23.06 18.12
C VAL A 493 -9.34 -22.44 16.76
N ASP A 494 -10.20 -22.69 15.77
CA ASP A 494 -10.04 -22.07 14.44
C ASP A 494 -10.92 -20.84 14.34
N VAL A 495 -10.37 -19.74 13.84
CA VAL A 495 -11.04 -18.45 13.73
C VAL A 495 -10.84 -17.81 12.35
N ASP A 496 -11.87 -17.07 11.92
CA ASP A 496 -11.80 -16.16 10.79
C ASP A 496 -11.85 -14.72 11.30
N VAL A 497 -10.80 -13.96 11.05
CA VAL A 497 -10.69 -12.54 11.43
C VAL A 497 -10.98 -11.69 10.21
N THR A 498 -12.06 -10.91 10.25
CA THR A 498 -12.38 -9.90 9.23
C THR A 498 -12.20 -8.52 9.82
N MET A 499 -11.46 -7.64 9.15
CA MET A 499 -11.32 -6.24 9.54
C MET A 499 -11.73 -5.33 8.39
N THR A 500 -12.46 -4.28 8.73
CA THR A 500 -12.77 -3.14 7.85
C THR A 500 -11.90 -1.97 8.29
N LEU A 501 -11.05 -1.52 7.39
CA LEU A 501 -10.06 -0.48 7.62
C LEU A 501 -10.46 0.81 6.89
N SER A 502 -10.09 1.98 7.41
CA SER A 502 -10.23 3.24 6.68
C SER A 502 -9.02 3.45 5.78
N SER A 503 -9.23 3.60 4.48
CA SER A 503 -8.13 3.74 3.53
C SER A 503 -7.30 5.02 3.75
N THR A 504 -5.98 4.83 3.82
CA THR A 504 -4.98 5.91 3.81
C THR A 504 -4.36 6.14 2.42
N THR A 505 -4.94 5.56 1.36
CA THR A 505 -4.42 5.61 -0.01
C THR A 505 -5.34 6.38 -0.97
N GLN A 506 -6.07 7.38 -0.46
CA GLN A 506 -6.93 8.24 -1.27
C GLN A 506 -6.15 9.20 -2.18
N GLY A 507 -6.68 9.45 -3.37
CA GLY A 507 -6.22 10.55 -4.21
C GLY A 507 -6.79 11.88 -3.70
N TYR A 508 -6.07 12.98 -3.91
CA TYR A 508 -6.49 14.32 -3.44
C TYR A 508 -7.87 14.75 -3.96
N ALA A 509 -8.23 14.32 -5.17
CA ALA A 509 -9.51 14.64 -5.82
C ALA A 509 -10.72 14.09 -5.06
N VAL A 510 -10.56 13.01 -4.28
CA VAL A 510 -11.66 12.44 -3.49
C VAL A 510 -12.12 13.41 -2.40
N ALA A 511 -11.20 14.19 -1.84
CA ALA A 511 -11.48 15.20 -0.82
C ALA A 511 -11.69 16.62 -1.39
N ASP A 512 -11.54 16.82 -2.71
CA ASP A 512 -11.70 18.11 -3.40
C ASP A 512 -13.05 18.15 -4.15
N VAL A 513 -14.11 17.74 -3.46
CA VAL A 513 -15.48 17.79 -3.98
C VAL A 513 -16.27 18.81 -3.18
N ARG A 514 -16.63 19.93 -3.81
CA ARG A 514 -17.41 20.99 -3.15
C ARG A 514 -18.78 20.48 -2.68
N ASP A 515 -19.18 20.92 -1.49
CA ASP A 515 -20.52 20.71 -0.96
C ASP A 515 -21.39 21.95 -1.28
N PRO A 516 -22.42 21.81 -2.13
CA PRO A 516 -23.27 22.93 -2.53
C PRO A 516 -24.10 23.52 -1.39
N THR A 517 -24.18 22.84 -0.24
CA THR A 517 -24.86 23.35 0.97
C THR A 517 -24.21 24.62 1.49
N TYR A 518 -22.92 24.82 1.21
CA TYR A 518 -22.16 25.99 1.64
C TYR A 518 -21.97 26.97 0.48
N ALA A 519 -22.89 27.94 0.39
CA ALA A 519 -22.96 28.91 -0.71
C ALA A 519 -21.72 29.81 -0.84
N ASP A 520 -20.95 29.98 0.24
CA ASP A 520 -19.67 30.68 0.27
C ASP A 520 -18.53 29.90 -0.42
N GLY A 521 -18.79 28.64 -0.79
CA GLY A 521 -17.84 27.75 -1.44
C GLY A 521 -16.70 27.31 -0.52
N SER A 522 -16.82 27.45 0.79
CA SER A 522 -15.82 26.97 1.77
C SER A 522 -16.05 25.52 2.18
N GLY A 523 -17.24 24.95 1.91
CA GLY A 523 -17.58 23.58 2.27
C GLY A 523 -17.21 22.54 1.22
N TYR A 524 -16.69 21.42 1.69
CA TYR A 524 -16.37 20.24 0.92
C TYR A 524 -17.10 19.02 1.46
N ARG A 525 -17.43 18.08 0.59
CA ARG A 525 -18.04 16.81 0.99
C ARG A 525 -17.03 16.04 1.82
N ARG A 526 -17.49 15.55 2.96
CA ARG A 526 -16.75 14.57 3.77
C ARG A 526 -16.45 13.33 2.94
N VAL A 527 -15.21 12.87 3.01
CA VAL A 527 -14.77 11.60 2.42
C VAL A 527 -15.33 10.44 3.23
N GLY A 528 -15.38 10.57 4.56
CA GLY A 528 -15.75 9.48 5.45
C GLY A 528 -14.85 8.26 5.28
N VAL A 529 -15.38 7.08 5.61
CA VAL A 529 -14.67 5.80 5.47
C VAL A 529 -14.77 5.30 4.04
N VAL A 530 -13.63 5.16 3.36
CA VAL A 530 -13.47 4.34 2.16
C VAL A 530 -12.89 2.99 2.59
N PRO A 531 -13.72 1.94 2.66
CA PRO A 531 -13.33 0.71 3.34
C PRO A 531 -12.29 -0.11 2.57
N VAL A 532 -11.30 -0.62 3.28
CA VAL A 532 -10.43 -1.72 2.85
C VAL A 532 -10.74 -2.93 3.73
N VAL A 533 -11.25 -4.01 3.14
CA VAL A 533 -11.64 -5.20 3.90
C VAL A 533 -10.55 -6.26 3.76
N VAL A 534 -9.99 -6.68 4.89
CA VAL A 534 -9.00 -7.76 4.98
C VAL A 534 -9.57 -8.94 5.75
N ARG A 535 -9.15 -10.15 5.37
CA ARG A 535 -9.60 -11.41 5.98
C ARG A 535 -8.41 -12.31 6.23
N TYR A 536 -8.32 -12.84 7.43
CA TYR A 536 -7.30 -13.80 7.83
C TYR A 536 -7.96 -15.01 8.47
N THR A 537 -7.40 -16.17 8.23
CA THR A 537 -7.80 -17.42 8.90
C THR A 537 -6.66 -17.87 9.80
N ALA A 538 -6.98 -18.34 11.00
CA ALA A 538 -5.98 -18.74 11.98
C ALA A 538 -6.44 -19.91 12.86
N THR A 539 -5.47 -20.63 13.40
CA THR A 539 -5.65 -21.54 14.53
C THR A 539 -5.00 -20.90 15.75
N LEU A 540 -5.75 -20.69 16.84
CA LEU A 540 -5.24 -20.20 18.12
C LEU A 540 -4.99 -21.37 19.06
N ALA A 541 -4.02 -21.21 19.95
CA ALA A 541 -3.65 -22.18 20.97
C ALA A 541 -4.08 -21.70 22.35
N LEU A 542 -4.77 -22.58 23.07
CA LEU A 542 -5.31 -22.35 24.40
C LEU A 542 -4.59 -23.23 25.41
N ASP A 543 -4.27 -22.69 26.59
CA ASP A 543 -3.80 -23.49 27.72
C ASP A 543 -4.95 -24.12 28.52
N ALA A 544 -4.61 -24.77 29.63
CA ALA A 544 -5.57 -25.45 30.50
C ALA A 544 -6.59 -24.49 31.14
N ASP A 545 -6.22 -23.23 31.34
CA ASP A 545 -7.08 -22.17 31.87
C ASP A 545 -7.83 -21.43 30.75
N THR A 546 -7.72 -21.92 29.51
CA THR A 546 -8.26 -21.35 28.26
C THR A 546 -7.61 -20.02 27.85
N ALA A 547 -6.48 -19.63 28.44
CA ALA A 547 -5.75 -18.44 28.02
C ALA A 547 -5.17 -18.62 26.62
N LEU A 548 -5.25 -17.57 25.79
CA LEU A 548 -4.60 -17.55 24.49
C LEU A 548 -3.08 -17.47 24.68
N VAL A 549 -2.38 -18.57 24.39
CA VAL A 549 -0.92 -18.68 24.58
C VAL A 549 -0.13 -18.62 23.28
N GLY A 550 -0.80 -18.70 22.13
CA GLY A 550 -0.15 -18.68 20.83
C GLY A 550 -1.09 -18.97 19.67
N GLY A 551 -0.53 -19.25 18.50
CA GLY A 551 -1.31 -19.62 17.33
C GLY A 551 -0.49 -19.64 16.05
N ARG A 552 -1.18 -19.88 14.93
CA ARG A 552 -0.63 -19.81 13.57
C ARG A 552 -1.66 -19.29 12.58
N TRP A 553 -1.22 -18.57 11.57
CA TRP A 553 -2.06 -18.25 10.42
C TRP A 553 -2.22 -19.47 9.52
N THR A 554 -3.40 -19.65 8.94
CA THR A 554 -3.76 -20.83 8.12
C THR A 554 -4.10 -20.47 6.67
N GLY A 555 -4.05 -19.17 6.34
CA GLY A 555 -4.29 -18.65 5.00
C GLY A 555 -3.26 -19.12 3.96
N VAL A 556 -3.46 -18.69 2.71
CA VAL A 556 -2.51 -18.92 1.62
C VAL A 556 -2.24 -17.57 0.93
N PRO A 557 -1.07 -16.93 1.16
CA PRO A 557 0.02 -17.37 2.05
C PRO A 557 -0.37 -17.35 3.55
N PRO A 558 0.33 -18.12 4.42
CA PRO A 558 0.01 -18.22 5.85
C PRO A 558 0.54 -17.01 6.64
N ASP A 559 0.24 -15.80 6.15
CA ASP A 559 0.73 -14.56 6.71
C ASP A 559 -0.43 -13.78 7.36
N GLY A 560 -0.08 -12.98 8.36
CA GLY A 560 -0.97 -12.05 9.04
C GLY A 560 -0.40 -10.65 9.08
N PRO A 561 -1.08 -9.71 9.75
CA PRO A 561 -0.56 -8.35 9.93
C PRO A 561 0.78 -8.34 10.68
N ASP A 562 1.64 -7.38 10.36
CA ASP A 562 3.02 -7.30 10.87
C ASP A 562 3.12 -6.55 12.20
N SER A 563 2.30 -5.50 12.38
CA SER A 563 2.30 -4.72 13.62
C SER A 563 0.98 -4.01 13.89
N ILE A 564 0.73 -3.75 15.18
CA ILE A 564 -0.32 -2.87 15.67
C ILE A 564 0.35 -1.66 16.33
N LEU A 565 -0.17 -0.48 16.00
CA LEU A 565 0.12 0.77 16.68
C LEU A 565 -1.09 1.17 17.52
N VAL A 566 -0.86 1.37 18.81
CA VAL A 566 -1.78 2.08 19.70
C VAL A 566 -1.15 3.43 20.02
N ALA A 567 -1.86 4.50 19.68
CA ALA A 567 -1.39 5.87 19.81
C ALA A 567 -2.28 6.63 20.81
N GLU A 568 -1.67 7.14 21.87
CA GLU A 568 -2.34 7.80 22.99
C GLU A 568 -1.69 9.17 23.27
N GLY A 569 -2.41 10.07 23.93
CA GLY A 569 -1.87 11.34 24.41
C GLY A 569 -1.59 12.43 23.35
N GLY A 570 -2.05 12.24 22.10
CA GLY A 570 -1.91 13.24 21.03
C GLY A 570 -0.54 13.27 20.34
N PRO A 571 -0.25 14.31 19.56
CA PRO A 571 1.04 14.44 18.87
C PRO A 571 2.19 14.68 19.84
N ARG A 572 3.38 14.19 19.50
CA ARG A 572 4.61 14.45 20.26
C ARG A 572 5.09 15.87 19.99
N LEU A 573 5.29 16.64 21.06
CA LEU A 573 5.68 18.05 21.00
C LEU A 573 7.09 18.27 21.54
N LEU A 574 7.78 19.25 20.95
CA LEU A 574 9.00 19.85 21.50
C LEU A 574 8.64 20.82 22.64
N PRO A 575 9.62 21.23 23.48
CA PRO A 575 9.36 22.13 24.61
C PRO A 575 8.73 23.48 24.24
N ASP A 576 8.94 23.95 23.01
CA ASP A 576 8.38 25.18 22.46
C ASP A 576 6.97 25.01 21.86
N GLY A 577 6.41 23.79 21.92
CA GLY A 577 5.09 23.46 21.36
C GLY A 577 5.09 23.17 19.86
N ALA A 578 6.26 23.10 19.22
CA ALA A 578 6.38 22.62 17.85
C ALA A 578 6.24 21.09 17.76
N LEU A 579 5.87 20.60 16.57
CA LEU A 579 5.75 19.16 16.33
C LEU A 579 7.13 18.50 16.30
N ALA A 580 7.32 17.38 17.00
CA ALA A 580 8.59 16.64 16.97
C ALA A 580 8.95 16.16 15.55
N ALA A 581 7.94 15.76 14.76
CA ALA A 581 8.13 15.30 13.38
C ALA A 581 8.35 16.45 12.36
N ALA A 582 8.16 17.71 12.77
CA ALA A 582 8.35 18.91 11.95
C ALA A 582 8.47 20.16 12.85
N ASP A 583 9.69 20.39 13.36
CA ASP A 583 9.97 21.42 14.38
C ASP A 583 9.68 22.87 13.97
N GLN A 584 9.39 23.12 12.69
CA GLN A 584 9.00 24.43 12.19
C GLN A 584 7.48 24.67 12.23
N ILE A 585 6.69 23.64 12.56
CA ILE A 585 5.22 23.68 12.55
C ILE A 585 4.70 23.65 14.00
N PRO A 586 4.08 24.74 14.49
CA PRO A 586 3.48 24.78 15.82
C PRO A 586 2.20 23.93 15.90
N TRP A 587 2.07 23.07 16.92
CA TRP A 587 0.87 22.25 17.10
C TRP A 587 -0.39 23.08 17.32
N ALA A 588 -0.27 24.17 18.09
CA ALA A 588 -1.36 25.11 18.34
C ALA A 588 -2.08 25.53 17.05
N LEU A 589 -1.33 25.95 16.03
CA LEU A 589 -1.91 26.35 14.74
C LEU A 589 -2.65 25.18 14.07
N VAL A 590 -2.03 23.99 14.04
CA VAL A 590 -2.64 22.80 13.41
C VAL A 590 -3.93 22.40 14.12
N ARG A 591 -3.95 22.44 15.46
CA ARG A 591 -5.12 22.12 16.28
C ARG A 591 -6.27 23.10 16.03
N GLU A 592 -6.00 24.41 16.04
CA GLU A 592 -7.04 25.42 15.77
C GLU A 592 -7.56 25.33 14.33
N LEU A 593 -6.69 25.04 13.35
CA LEU A 593 -7.11 24.75 11.98
C LEU A 593 -8.03 23.53 11.89
N ALA A 594 -7.68 22.43 12.57
CA ALA A 594 -8.50 21.22 12.60
C ALA A 594 -9.87 21.47 13.23
N HIS A 595 -9.91 22.17 14.37
CA HIS A 595 -11.14 22.54 15.05
C HIS A 595 -12.02 23.48 14.21
N ALA A 596 -11.44 24.50 13.57
CA ALA A 596 -12.17 25.41 12.70
C ALA A 596 -12.68 24.71 11.43
N SER A 597 -11.91 23.76 10.88
CA SER A 597 -12.25 23.07 9.63
C SER A 597 -13.44 22.10 9.77
N VAL A 598 -13.96 21.89 10.99
CA VAL A 598 -15.13 21.04 11.24
C VAL A 598 -16.41 21.83 11.56
N ASP A 599 -16.33 23.16 11.54
CA ASP A 599 -17.42 24.06 11.91
C ASP A 599 -18.57 24.05 10.89
N ALA A 600 -19.77 23.72 11.38
CA ALA A 600 -20.97 23.60 10.56
C ALA A 600 -21.71 24.94 10.35
N ARG A 601 -21.20 26.05 10.89
CA ARG A 601 -21.81 27.38 10.71
C ARG A 601 -21.80 27.80 9.22
N PRO A 602 -22.76 28.62 8.78
CA PRO A 602 -22.86 29.07 7.39
C PRO A 602 -21.66 29.90 6.93
N GLU A 603 -21.05 30.65 7.85
CA GLU A 603 -19.93 31.54 7.59
C GLU A 603 -18.61 30.75 7.44
N PRO A 604 -17.68 31.20 6.58
CA PRO A 604 -16.36 30.59 6.49
C PRO A 604 -15.66 30.62 7.86
N PRO A 605 -15.16 29.47 8.36
CA PRO A 605 -14.39 29.44 9.58
C PRO A 605 -13.18 30.36 9.46
N THR A 606 -13.03 31.26 10.43
CA THR A 606 -11.95 32.24 10.46
C THR A 606 -11.15 32.08 11.75
N LEU A 607 -9.82 32.10 11.63
CA LEU A 607 -8.88 32.12 12.74
C LEU A 607 -8.08 33.42 12.67
N ASP A 608 -8.27 34.33 13.63
CA ASP A 608 -7.59 35.62 13.63
C ASP A 608 -6.37 35.63 14.56
N LEU A 609 -5.17 35.54 13.98
CA LEU A 609 -3.92 35.53 14.74
C LEU A 609 -3.59 36.87 15.41
N ARG A 610 -4.41 37.91 15.21
CA ARG A 610 -4.29 39.21 15.90
C ARG A 610 -5.05 39.24 17.23
N THR A 611 -6.19 38.54 17.32
CA THR A 611 -7.14 38.65 18.43
C THR A 611 -7.44 37.33 19.14
N ASP A 612 -7.40 36.19 18.46
CA ASP A 612 -7.80 34.89 19.01
C ASP A 612 -6.67 34.24 19.83
N CYS A 613 -5.64 35.03 20.13
CA CYS A 613 -4.38 34.60 20.73
C CYS A 613 -4.34 34.97 22.22
N ASP A 614 -5.24 34.41 23.04
CA ASP A 614 -5.10 34.36 24.51
C ASP A 614 -3.95 33.40 24.91
N GLY A 615 -2.74 33.61 24.36
CA GLY A 615 -1.58 32.74 24.54
C GLY A 615 -1.66 31.36 23.86
N ARG A 616 -2.70 31.09 23.04
CA ARG A 616 -2.95 29.78 22.42
C ARG A 616 -2.45 29.62 20.99
N CYS A 617 -2.00 30.70 20.35
CA CYS A 617 -1.38 30.68 19.02
C CYS A 617 0.06 31.22 19.09
N PRO A 618 0.96 30.75 18.20
CA PRO A 618 2.38 31.12 18.16
C PRO A 618 2.66 32.59 17.77
#